data_AF-A0A2V7C6D1-F1
#
_entry.id   AF-A0A2V7C6D1-F1
#
_cell.length_a   1.000
_cell.length_b   1.000
_cell.length_c   1.000
_cell.angle_alpha   90.00
_cell.angle_beta   90.00
_cell.angle_gamma   90.00
#
_symmetry.space_group_name_H-M   'P 1'
#
loop_
_entity.id
_entity.type
_entity.pdbx_description
1 polymer ?
#
loop_
_entity_poly.entity_id
_entity_poly.type
_entity_poly.pdbx_seq_one_letter_code
_entity_poly.pdbx_strand_id
1 'polypeptide(L)'
;MARGVISLGAVPARERFTPDGDAGDGQRALSECRRYVALLRDVIGPEPQGAHLQIRRAEPERGSHLEVVVEYEDANNVARAYAIRCDREAPATWT
;
A
#
# COMPACT_ATOMS: atom_id res chain seq x y z
N MET A 1 17.35 -9.50 -10.03
CA MET A 1 16.01 -9.68 -10.63
C MET A 1 15.30 -8.34 -10.56
N ALA A 2 14.59 -7.94 -11.62
CA ALA A 2 13.85 -6.68 -11.61
C ALA A 2 12.67 -6.79 -10.63
N ARG A 3 12.52 -5.78 -9.76
CA ARG A 3 11.38 -5.65 -8.86
C ARG A 3 10.51 -4.51 -9.34
N GLY A 4 9.21 -4.76 -9.44
CA GLY A 4 8.21 -3.74 -9.66
C GLY A 4 7.64 -3.26 -8.33
N VAL A 5 7.12 -2.03 -8.33
CA VAL A 5 6.42 -1.45 -7.18
C VAL A 5 5.14 -0.79 -7.69
N ILE A 6 4.02 -1.04 -7.01
CA ILE A 6 2.78 -0.28 -7.23
C ILE A 6 2.43 0.45 -5.93
N SER A 7 2.18 1.76 -6.03
CA SER A 7 1.68 2.56 -4.92
C SER A 7 0.16 2.38 -4.78
N LEU A 8 -0.28 2.01 -3.58
CA LEU A 8 -1.69 1.79 -3.26
C LEU A 8 -2.30 2.97 -2.47
N GLY A 9 -1.48 3.97 -2.13
CA GLY A 9 -1.84 5.07 -1.25
C GLY A 9 -1.76 4.70 0.24
N ALA A 10 -2.10 5.65 1.11
CA ALA A 10 -2.00 5.48 2.56
C ALA A 10 -3.25 4.87 3.20
N VAL A 11 -4.41 5.04 2.53
CA VAL A 11 -5.74 4.65 2.97
C VAL A 11 -6.57 4.23 1.76
N PRO A 12 -7.73 3.55 1.95
CA PRO A 12 -8.68 3.28 0.88
C PRO A 12 -9.02 4.53 0.06
N ALA A 13 -9.23 4.36 -1.25
CA ALA A 13 -9.29 5.48 -2.21
C ALA A 13 -10.37 6.54 -1.93
N ARG A 14 -11.44 6.22 -1.18
CA ARG A 14 -12.51 7.16 -0.80
C ARG A 14 -12.40 7.68 0.62
N GLU A 15 -11.33 7.32 1.34
CA GLU A 15 -11.08 7.77 2.70
C GLU A 15 -10.17 8.99 2.73
N ARG A 16 -10.32 9.81 3.78
CA ARG A 16 -9.39 10.92 4.02
C ARG A 16 -8.18 10.41 4.79
N PHE A 17 -7.01 10.62 4.21
CA PHE A 17 -5.73 10.33 4.87
C PHE A 17 -5.35 11.46 5.84
N THR A 18 -4.79 11.08 7.00
CA THR A 18 -4.14 12.01 7.90
C THR A 18 -2.69 12.26 7.46
N PRO A 19 -2.29 13.49 7.07
CA PRO A 19 -0.90 13.77 6.69
C PRO A 19 0.06 13.63 7.89
N ASP A 20 1.31 13.22 7.63
CA ASP A 20 2.41 12.98 8.61
C ASP A 20 3.40 14.16 8.75
N GLY A 21 3.10 15.33 8.20
CA GLY A 21 3.96 16.53 8.23
C GLY A 21 3.97 17.30 9.56
N ASP A 22 4.49 18.53 9.57
CA ASP A 22 4.73 19.38 10.78
C ASP A 22 3.49 19.63 11.67
N ALA A 23 2.28 19.51 11.13
CA ALA A 23 1.01 19.61 11.87
C ALA A 23 0.26 18.27 11.97
N GLY A 24 0.88 17.19 11.51
CA GLY A 24 0.32 15.87 11.32
C GLY A 24 0.73 14.90 12.42
N ASP A 25 -0.12 13.92 12.69
CA ASP A 25 0.18 12.85 13.63
C ASP A 25 0.80 11.68 12.86
N GLY A 26 2.14 11.63 12.80
CA GLY A 26 2.87 10.56 12.13
C GLY A 26 2.57 9.16 12.69
N GLN A 27 2.20 9.06 13.97
CA GLN A 27 1.80 7.80 14.58
C GLN A 27 0.41 7.38 14.09
N ARG A 28 -0.50 8.33 13.91
CA ARG A 28 -1.81 8.10 13.28
C ARG A 28 -1.69 7.72 11.81
N ALA A 29 -0.88 8.45 11.02
CA ALA A 29 -0.64 8.12 9.62
C ALA A 29 -0.09 6.69 9.45
N LEU A 30 0.88 6.31 10.28
CA LEU A 30 1.40 4.93 10.29
C LEU A 30 0.34 3.90 10.69
N SER A 31 -0.54 4.25 11.65
CA SER A 31 -1.63 3.38 12.09
C SER A 31 -2.70 3.18 11.00
N GLU A 32 -3.01 4.24 10.25
CA GLU A 32 -3.90 4.19 9.08
C GLU A 32 -3.31 3.29 7.98
N CYS A 33 -2.03 3.45 7.63
CA CYS A 33 -1.34 2.57 6.68
C CYS A 33 -1.34 1.10 7.14
N ARG A 34 -1.06 0.84 8.42
CA ARG A 34 -1.08 -0.53 8.98
C ARG A 34 -2.47 -1.15 8.92
N ARG A 35 -3.51 -0.35 9.23
CA ARG A 35 -4.91 -0.78 9.10
C ARG A 35 -5.25 -1.10 7.65
N TYR A 36 -4.75 -0.29 6.71
CA TYR A 36 -4.99 -0.53 5.29
C TYR A 36 -4.30 -1.81 4.79
N VAL A 37 -3.06 -2.09 5.23
CA VAL A 37 -2.39 -3.38 4.94
C VAL A 37 -3.21 -4.57 5.48
N ALA A 38 -3.72 -4.47 6.70
CA ALA A 38 -4.54 -5.53 7.28
C ALA A 38 -5.83 -5.75 6.46
N LEU A 39 -6.48 -4.67 6.04
CA LEU A 39 -7.68 -4.72 5.20
C LEU A 39 -7.39 -5.32 3.81
N LEU A 40 -6.27 -4.96 3.17
CA LEU A 40 -5.84 -5.56 1.91
C LEU A 40 -5.64 -7.08 2.05
N ARG A 41 -5.03 -7.53 3.14
CA ARG A 41 -4.84 -8.96 3.42
C ARG A 41 -6.15 -9.70 3.69
N ASP A 42 -7.13 -9.03 4.30
CA ASP A 42 -8.46 -9.59 4.56
C ASP A 42 -9.27 -9.77 3.26
N VAL A 43 -9.28 -8.74 2.40
CA VAL A 43 -10.09 -8.72 1.16
C VAL A 43 -9.42 -9.48 0.01
N ILE A 44 -8.12 -9.27 -0.19
CA ILE A 44 -7.38 -9.84 -1.34
C ILE A 44 -6.76 -11.20 -1.00
N GLY A 45 -6.35 -11.37 0.26
CA GLY A 45 -5.59 -12.51 0.75
C GLY A 45 -4.12 -12.19 1.04
N PRO A 46 -3.40 -13.16 1.64
CA PRO A 46 -1.99 -13.00 2.01
C PRO A 46 -1.08 -12.86 0.78
N GLU A 47 0.07 -12.22 0.96
CA GLU A 47 1.03 -12.08 -0.13
C GLU A 47 1.62 -13.44 -0.56
N PRO A 48 1.61 -13.78 -1.86
CA PRO A 48 2.31 -14.96 -2.36
C PRO A 48 3.83 -14.75 -2.35
N GLN A 49 4.58 -15.84 -2.54
CA GLN A 49 6.03 -15.75 -2.68
C GLN A 49 6.41 -14.78 -3.82
N GLY A 50 7.30 -13.84 -3.52
CA GLY A 50 7.77 -12.82 -4.46
C GLY A 50 6.93 -11.56 -4.49
N ALA A 51 5.87 -11.43 -3.67
CA ALA A 51 5.14 -10.19 -3.44
C ALA A 51 5.15 -9.81 -1.96
N HIS A 52 5.20 -8.50 -1.66
CA HIS A 52 5.24 -8.00 -0.28
C HIS A 52 4.53 -6.66 -0.16
N LEU A 53 3.58 -6.54 0.78
CA LEU A 53 3.02 -5.26 1.16
C LEU A 53 3.97 -4.56 2.13
N GLN A 54 4.29 -3.30 1.84
CA GLN A 54 5.19 -2.50 2.65
C GLN A 54 4.64 -1.09 2.86
N ILE A 55 4.99 -0.51 4.00
CA ILE A 55 4.74 0.90 4.29
C ILE A 55 6.06 1.62 4.10
N ARG A 56 6.06 2.66 3.26
CA ARG A 56 7.25 3.48 3.01
C ARG A 56 6.86 4.94 2.90
N ARG A 57 7.89 5.80 2.83
CA ARG A 57 7.68 7.20 2.49
C ARG A 57 7.54 7.31 0.97
N ALA A 58 6.54 8.05 0.53
CA ALA A 58 6.31 8.32 -0.87
C ALA A 58 7.51 9.05 -1.48
N GLU A 59 7.69 8.86 -2.78
CA GLU A 59 8.76 9.51 -3.54
C GLU A 59 8.66 11.04 -3.39
N PRO A 60 9.79 11.77 -3.33
CA PRO A 60 9.79 13.22 -3.09
C PRO A 60 8.91 14.01 -4.06
N GLU A 61 8.79 13.56 -5.30
CA GLU A 61 7.96 14.14 -6.36
C GLU A 61 6.44 14.06 -6.09
N ARG A 62 6.00 13.13 -5.23
CA ARG A 62 4.59 12.94 -4.83
C ARG A 62 4.28 13.56 -3.46
N GLY A 63 5.24 14.29 -2.89
CA GLY A 63 5.16 14.88 -1.57
C GLY A 63 5.59 13.90 -0.46
N SER A 64 6.13 14.45 0.62
CA SER A 64 6.63 13.66 1.76
C SER A 64 5.45 13.17 2.60
N HIS A 65 4.99 11.94 2.32
CA HIS A 65 3.99 11.27 3.12
C HIS A 65 4.21 9.77 3.25
N LEU A 66 3.56 9.10 4.20
CA LEU A 66 3.55 7.63 4.26
C LEU A 66 2.56 7.04 3.25
N GLU A 67 2.93 5.96 2.59
CA GLU A 67 2.09 5.19 1.68
C GLU A 67 2.27 3.68 1.87
N VAL A 68 1.24 2.93 1.51
CA VAL A 68 1.31 1.48 1.32
C VAL A 68 1.68 1.21 -0.14
N VAL A 69 2.63 0.31 -0.34
CA VAL A 69 3.02 -0.20 -1.65
C VAL A 69 3.02 -1.71 -1.66
N VAL A 70 2.89 -2.28 -2.85
CA VAL A 70 3.18 -3.69 -3.10
C VAL A 70 4.42 -3.80 -3.96
N GLU A 71 5.47 -4.39 -3.40
CA GLU A 71 6.65 -4.80 -4.16
C GLU A 71 6.43 -6.20 -4.72
N TYR A 72 6.89 -6.45 -5.94
CA TYR A 72 6.80 -7.77 -6.55
C TYR A 72 8.01 -8.08 -7.45
N GLU A 73 8.34 -9.36 -7.56
CA GLU A 73 9.30 -9.87 -8.52
C GLU A 73 8.67 -9.92 -9.91
N ASP A 74 9.17 -9.13 -10.87
CA ASP A 74 8.53 -8.97 -12.19
C ASP A 74 8.55 -10.27 -13.02
N ALA A 75 9.58 -11.10 -12.81
CA ALA A 75 9.69 -12.42 -13.44
C ALA A 75 8.69 -13.46 -12.88
N ASN A 76 8.04 -13.16 -11.75
CA ASN A 76 7.08 -14.05 -11.10
C ASN A 76 5.65 -13.59 -11.41
N ASN A 77 5.00 -14.27 -12.36
CA ASN A 77 3.64 -13.92 -12.81
C ASN A 77 2.60 -13.94 -11.68
N VAL A 78 2.76 -14.80 -10.67
CA VAL A 78 1.83 -14.87 -9.53
C VAL A 78 1.99 -13.63 -8.64
N ALA A 79 3.23 -13.23 -8.35
CA ALA A 79 3.52 -12.02 -7.59
C ALA A 79 3.03 -10.76 -8.30
N ARG A 80 3.29 -10.66 -9.62
CA ARG A 80 2.82 -9.55 -10.44
C ARG A 80 1.29 -9.48 -10.51
N ALA A 81 0.62 -10.63 -10.68
CA ALA A 81 -0.84 -10.68 -10.67
C ALA A 81 -1.40 -10.23 -9.32
N TYR A 82 -0.81 -10.67 -8.20
CA TYR A 82 -1.19 -10.21 -6.86
C TYR A 82 -1.06 -8.69 -6.71
N ALA A 83 0.05 -8.10 -7.16
CA ALA A 83 0.27 -6.67 -7.10
C ALA A 83 -0.80 -5.88 -7.90
N ILE A 84 -1.12 -6.34 -9.12
CA ILE A 84 -2.18 -5.74 -9.95
C ILE A 84 -3.56 -5.89 -9.30
N ARG A 85 -3.84 -7.01 -8.63
CA ARG A 85 -5.09 -7.21 -7.90
C ARG A 85 -5.19 -6.26 -6.70
N CYS A 86 -4.11 -6.06 -5.96
CA CYS A 86 -4.08 -5.07 -4.87
C CYS A 86 -4.46 -3.67 -5.37
N ASP A 87 -3.99 -3.27 -6.54
CA ASP A 87 -4.30 -1.96 -7.14
C ASP A 87 -5.76 -1.86 -7.63
N ARG A 88 -6.26 -2.90 -8.31
CA ARG A 88 -7.58 -2.88 -8.97
C ARG A 88 -8.75 -3.26 -8.07
N GLU A 89 -8.51 -4.16 -7.12
CA GLU A 89 -9.52 -4.74 -6.24
C GLU A 89 -9.41 -4.18 -4.81
N ALA A 90 -8.52 -3.20 -4.56
CA ALA A 90 -8.42 -2.55 -3.27
C ALA A 90 -9.79 -2.04 -2.79
N PRO A 91 -10.15 -2.28 -1.52
CA PRO A 91 -11.38 -1.74 -0.96
C PRO A 91 -11.34 -0.22 -1.01
N ALA A 92 -12.48 0.38 -1.33
CA ALA A 92 -12.58 1.84 -1.49
C ALA A 92 -12.79 2.58 -0.15
N THR A 93 -13.23 1.88 0.90
CA THR A 93 -13.57 2.42 2.23
C THR A 93 -13.09 1.49 3.34
N TRP A 94 -13.05 1.96 4.59
CA TRP A 94 -12.87 1.08 5.76
C TRP A 94 -14.12 0.20 5.94
N THR A 95 -14.05 -1.10 5.70
CA THR A 95 -15.14 -2.04 5.98
C THR A 95 -15.24 -2.36 7.46
#